data_AF-A0A9P9LP61-F1
#
_entry.id   AF-A0A9P9LP61-F1
#
_cell.length_a   1.000
_cell.length_b   1.000
_cell.length_c   1.000
_cell.angle_alpha   90.00
_cell.angle_beta   90.00
_cell.angle_gamma   90.00
#
_symmetry.space_group_name_H-M   'P 1'
#
loop_
_entity.id
_entity.type
_entity.pdbx_description
1 polymer ?
#
loop_
_entity_poly.entity_id
_entity_poly.type
_entity_poly.pdbx_seq_one_letter_code
_entity_poly.pdbx_strand_id
1 'polypeptide(L)'
;MHELARLTIHSSEMLSMALEIMSSLLQENEILFEENRLLLEAALPLFQQSRRRFRFQITLFKCLHFRSQALEERLRNKINLAFNIVAQNDSRISVRINKAAQIDSAAMRTISVLGLAFLPGTFICATFSTSFFDFNPGSDSEPQAWRRSDKFWVLWAVSLPLTLATMFFFGSIGNER
;
A
#
# COMPACT_ATOMS: atom_id res chain seq x y z
N MET A 1 0.02 19.98 -0.53
CA MET A 1 0.86 19.95 -1.76
C MET A 1 0.45 21.00 -2.77
N HIS A 2 -0.84 21.11 -3.09
CA HIS A 2 -1.31 22.07 -4.11
C HIS A 2 -1.07 23.54 -3.76
N GLU A 3 -1.28 23.93 -2.50
CA GLU A 3 -1.03 25.30 -2.01
C GLU A 3 0.46 25.68 -2.02
N LEU A 4 1.34 24.74 -1.69
CA LEU A 4 2.79 24.95 -1.73
C LEU A 4 3.29 25.16 -3.17
N ALA A 5 2.82 24.33 -4.11
CA ALA A 5 3.12 24.50 -5.52
C ALA A 5 2.58 25.83 -6.06
N ARG A 6 1.33 26.20 -5.70
CA ARG A 6 0.73 27.49 -6.05
C ARG A 6 1.58 28.65 -5.53
N LEU A 7 2.03 28.60 -4.28
CA LEU A 7 2.87 29.64 -3.67
C LEU A 7 4.23 29.75 -4.36
N THR A 8 4.87 28.63 -4.72
CA THR A 8 6.16 28.63 -5.42
C THR A 8 6.04 29.21 -6.84
N ILE A 9 5.01 28.81 -7.58
CA ILE A 9 4.72 29.33 -8.93
C ILE A 9 4.45 30.84 -8.84
N HIS A 10 3.54 31.25 -7.95
CA HIS A 10 3.19 32.65 -7.78
C HIS A 10 4.39 33.50 -7.34
N SER A 11 5.24 32.99 -6.44
CA SER A 11 6.47 33.69 -6.06
C SER A 11 7.43 33.81 -7.24
N SER A 12 7.54 32.79 -8.10
CA SER A 12 8.37 32.84 -9.30
C SER A 12 7.87 33.87 -10.32
N GLU A 13 6.56 33.91 -10.53
CA GLU A 13 5.88 34.89 -11.39
C GLU A 13 6.07 36.32 -10.87
N MET A 14 5.88 36.54 -9.56
CA MET A 14 6.09 37.84 -8.91
C MET A 14 7.53 38.32 -9.04
N LEU A 15 8.52 37.42 -8.89
CA LEU A 15 9.93 37.74 -9.10
C LEU A 15 10.22 38.08 -10.56
N SER A 16 9.58 37.39 -11.51
CA SER A 16 9.73 37.65 -12.95
C SER A 16 9.15 39.01 -13.33
N MET A 17 7.94 39.32 -12.87
CA MET A 17 7.32 40.64 -13.05
C MET A 17 8.15 41.75 -12.40
N ALA A 18 8.68 41.54 -11.18
CA ALA A 18 9.53 42.51 -10.52
C ALA A 18 10.82 42.77 -11.32
N LEU A 19 11.42 41.74 -11.91
CA LEU A 19 12.58 41.88 -12.78
C LEU A 19 12.27 42.70 -14.02
N GLU A 20 11.15 42.42 -14.66
CA GLU A 20 10.71 43.13 -15.87
C GLU A 20 10.44 44.60 -15.57
N ILE A 21 9.69 44.90 -14.50
CA ILE A 21 9.44 46.27 -14.04
C ILE A 21 10.75 47.00 -13.73
N MET A 22 11.68 46.36 -13.00
CA MET A 22 12.97 46.98 -12.69
C MET A 22 13.80 47.24 -13.95
N SER A 23 13.73 46.36 -14.95
CA SER A 23 14.42 46.57 -16.22
C SER A 23 13.83 47.75 -17.01
N SER A 24 12.50 47.85 -17.07
CA SER A 24 11.78 48.96 -17.70
C SER A 24 12.08 50.28 -17.01
N LEU A 25 12.07 50.32 -15.68
CA LEU A 25 12.43 51.52 -14.91
C LEU A 25 13.87 51.97 -15.17
N LEU A 26 14.80 51.03 -15.32
CA LEU A 26 16.20 51.35 -15.62
C LEU A 26 16.34 51.92 -17.04
N GLN A 27 15.57 51.40 -17.99
CA GLN A 27 15.50 51.89 -19.37
C GLN A 27 14.88 53.28 -19.44
N GLU A 28 13.76 53.51 -18.74
CA GLU A 28 13.11 54.83 -18.63
C GLU A 28 14.07 55.87 -18.05
N ASN A 29 14.81 55.51 -16.99
CA ASN A 29 15.81 56.39 -16.39
C ASN A 29 16.95 56.73 -17.37
N GLU A 30 17.33 55.81 -18.24
CA GLU A 30 18.36 56.05 -19.26
C GLU A 30 17.86 57.00 -20.36
N ILE A 31 16.61 56.86 -20.78
CA ILE A 31 15.95 57.75 -21.74
C ILE A 31 15.83 59.17 -21.17
N LEU A 32 15.32 59.31 -19.94
CA LEU A 32 15.17 60.60 -19.28
C LEU A 32 16.51 61.31 -19.07
N PHE A 33 17.57 60.55 -18.83
CA PHE A 33 18.92 61.07 -18.71
C PHE A 33 19.46 61.60 -20.04
N GLU A 34 19.25 60.87 -21.14
CA GLU A 34 19.61 61.31 -22.49
C GLU A 34 18.88 62.61 -22.88
N GLU A 35 17.57 62.69 -22.62
CA GLU A 35 16.76 63.88 -22.93
C GLU A 35 17.19 65.12 -22.14
N ASN A 36 17.57 64.95 -20.87
CA ASN A 36 17.88 66.07 -19.97
C ASN A 36 19.38 66.24 -19.68
N ARG A 37 20.25 65.71 -20.56
CA ARG A 37 21.69 65.56 -20.31
C ARG A 37 22.38 66.83 -19.79
N LEU A 38 22.05 68.00 -20.36
CA LEU A 38 22.65 69.28 -19.98
C LEU A 38 22.21 69.78 -18.59
N LEU A 39 20.97 69.48 -18.19
CA LEU A 39 20.44 69.85 -16.87
C LEU A 39 20.90 68.87 -15.78
N LEU A 40 21.08 67.60 -16.14
CA LEU A 40 21.39 66.52 -15.21
C LEU A 40 22.90 66.28 -15.00
N GLU A 41 23.78 66.99 -15.72
CA GLU A 41 25.23 66.82 -15.63
C GLU A 41 25.76 67.04 -14.20
N ALA A 42 25.17 67.99 -13.46
CA ALA A 42 25.48 68.22 -12.04
C ALA A 42 25.01 67.08 -11.11
N ALA A 43 24.00 66.31 -11.51
CA ALA A 43 23.43 65.21 -10.73
C ALA A 43 23.90 63.81 -11.20
N LEU A 44 24.84 63.77 -12.16
CA LEU A 44 25.42 62.55 -12.71
C LEU A 44 25.85 61.49 -11.65
N PRO A 45 26.58 61.84 -10.57
CA PRO A 45 27.02 60.83 -9.60
C PRO A 45 25.84 60.17 -8.85
N LEU A 46 24.78 60.93 -8.56
CA LEU A 46 23.56 60.39 -7.92
C LEU A 46 22.84 59.43 -8.86
N PHE A 47 22.74 59.79 -10.14
CA PHE A 47 22.13 58.97 -11.17
C PHE A 47 22.88 57.65 -11.38
N GLN A 48 24.21 57.71 -11.43
CA GLN A 48 25.06 56.52 -11.51
C GLN A 48 24.94 55.64 -10.27
N GLN A 49 24.86 56.22 -9.07
CA GLN A 49 24.64 55.47 -7.84
C GLN A 49 23.29 54.76 -7.85
N SER A 50 22.23 55.46 -8.28
CA SER A 50 20.89 54.90 -8.43
C SER A 50 20.88 53.73 -9.42
N ARG A 51 21.49 53.89 -10.60
CA ARG A 51 21.64 52.82 -11.61
C ARG A 51 22.38 51.59 -11.05
N ARG A 52 23.47 51.80 -10.29
CA ARG A 52 24.22 50.69 -9.66
C ARG A 52 23.35 49.93 -8.65
N ARG A 53 22.55 50.64 -7.83
CA ARG A 53 21.62 50.02 -6.88
C ARG A 53 20.54 49.22 -7.60
N PHE A 54 19.93 49.76 -8.66
CA PHE A 54 18.94 49.03 -9.45
C PHE A 54 19.53 47.77 -10.10
N ARG A 55 20.74 47.86 -10.69
CA ARG A 55 21.41 46.67 -11.25
C ARG A 55 21.69 45.60 -10.20
N PHE A 56 22.10 46.00 -8.99
CA PHE A 56 22.30 45.08 -7.89
C PHE A 56 20.99 44.38 -7.49
N GLN A 57 19.90 45.14 -7.34
CA GLN A 57 18.58 44.58 -7.01
C GLN A 57 18.09 43.62 -8.10
N ILE A 58 18.20 43.97 -9.38
CA ILE A 58 17.90 43.08 -10.50
C ILE A 58 18.68 41.77 -10.41
N THR A 59 19.96 41.85 -10.06
CA THR A 59 20.81 40.64 -9.92
C THR A 59 20.32 39.76 -8.78
N LEU A 60 19.96 40.35 -7.63
CA LEU A 60 19.40 39.61 -6.50
C LEU A 60 18.07 38.94 -6.86
N PHE A 61 17.17 39.66 -7.53
CA PHE A 61 15.89 39.10 -7.98
C PHE A 61 16.09 37.96 -8.98
N LYS A 62 17.07 38.05 -9.90
CA LYS A 62 17.42 36.95 -10.80
C LYS A 62 17.92 35.73 -10.05
N CYS A 63 18.84 35.92 -9.10
CA CYS A 63 19.34 34.83 -8.26
C CYS A 63 18.21 34.15 -7.45
N LEU A 64 17.31 34.95 -6.88
CA LEU A 64 16.15 34.43 -6.14
C LEU A 64 15.19 33.67 -7.05
N HIS A 65 14.93 34.18 -8.25
CA HIS A 65 14.10 33.53 -9.26
C HIS A 65 14.67 32.16 -9.65
N PHE A 66 15.94 32.10 -10.05
CA PHE A 66 16.60 30.82 -10.39
C PHE A 66 16.63 29.86 -9.21
N ARG A 67 16.84 30.36 -7.98
CA ARG A 67 16.83 29.51 -6.79
C ARG A 67 15.43 28.96 -6.49
N SER A 68 14.38 29.75 -6.72
CA SER A 68 12.99 29.31 -6.59
C SER A 68 12.69 28.19 -7.58
N GLN A 69 13.06 28.37 -8.85
CA GLN A 69 12.87 27.37 -9.90
C GLN A 69 13.61 26.06 -9.60
N ALA A 70 14.88 26.15 -9.18
CA ALA A 70 15.65 24.97 -8.80
C ALA A 70 15.06 24.25 -7.57
N LEU A 71 14.47 24.99 -6.62
CA LEU A 71 13.80 24.40 -5.46
C LEU A 71 12.51 23.68 -5.86
N GLU A 72 11.76 24.23 -6.81
CA GLU A 72 10.54 23.62 -7.35
C GLU A 72 10.85 22.26 -8.00
N GLU A 73 11.87 22.21 -8.88
CA GLU A 73 12.30 20.98 -9.53
C GLU A 73 12.77 19.94 -8.51
N ARG A 74 13.57 20.37 -7.53
CA ARG A 74 14.04 19.49 -6.44
C ARG A 74 12.88 18.96 -5.61
N LEU A 75 11.89 19.80 -5.29
CA LEU A 75 10.72 19.39 -4.53
C LEU A 75 9.91 18.36 -5.31
N ARG A 76 9.67 18.60 -6.60
CA ARG A 76 8.99 17.67 -7.50
C ARG A 76 9.70 16.32 -7.55
N ASN A 77 11.02 16.31 -7.66
CA ASN A 77 11.79 15.07 -7.66
C ASN A 77 11.70 14.32 -6.31
N LYS A 78 11.75 15.04 -5.19
CA LYS A 78 11.58 14.45 -3.84
C LYS A 78 10.19 13.86 -3.64
N ILE A 79 9.14 14.52 -4.16
CA ILE A 79 7.77 14.01 -4.08
C ILE A 79 7.65 12.68 -4.84
N ASN A 80 8.17 12.63 -6.07
CA ASN A 80 8.17 11.40 -6.87
C ASN A 80 8.95 10.27 -6.17
N LEU A 81 10.12 10.58 -5.61
CA LEU A 81 10.90 9.62 -4.85
C LEU A 81 10.13 9.11 -3.62
N ALA A 82 9.49 10.00 -2.86
CA ALA A 82 8.70 9.62 -1.70
C ALA A 82 7.53 8.70 -2.09
N PHE A 83 6.81 9.01 -3.17
CA PHE A 83 5.76 8.13 -3.68
C PHE A 83 6.30 6.75 -4.09
N ASN A 84 7.43 6.69 -4.79
CA ASN A 84 8.06 5.42 -5.16
C ASN A 84 8.48 4.61 -3.94
N ILE A 85 9.03 5.25 -2.90
CA ILE A 85 9.40 4.59 -1.65
C ILE A 85 8.15 4.06 -0.94
N VAL A 86 7.07 4.83 -0.86
CA VAL A 86 5.81 4.39 -0.26
C VAL A 86 5.23 3.20 -1.02
N ALA A 87 5.17 3.26 -2.36
CA ALA A 87 4.68 2.16 -3.20
C ALA A 87 5.55 0.90 -3.07
N GLN A 88 6.88 1.06 -2.98
CA GLN A 88 7.80 -0.05 -2.77
C GLN A 88 7.62 -0.66 -1.37
N ASN A 89 7.42 0.17 -0.35
CA ASN A 89 7.16 -0.28 1.01
C ASN A 89 5.83 -1.03 1.09
N ASP A 90 4.78 -0.48 0.49
CA ASP A 90 3.46 -1.12 0.42
C ASP A 90 3.56 -2.48 -0.27
N SER A 91 4.23 -2.54 -1.42
CA SER A 91 4.50 -3.81 -2.12
C SER A 91 5.24 -4.83 -1.24
N ARG A 92 6.24 -4.39 -0.47
CA ARG A 92 6.96 -5.26 0.48
C ARG A 92 6.05 -5.74 1.61
N ILE A 93 5.19 -4.87 2.13
CA ILE A 93 4.21 -5.22 3.16
C ILE A 93 3.21 -6.22 2.59
N SER A 94 2.63 -5.98 1.43
CA SER A 94 1.74 -6.90 0.74
C SER A 94 2.38 -8.27 0.54
N VAL A 95 3.65 -8.33 0.11
CA VAL A 95 4.37 -9.62 -0.03
C VAL A 95 4.50 -10.33 1.31
N ARG A 96 4.79 -9.61 2.40
CA ARG A 96 4.87 -10.22 3.74
C ARG A 96 3.50 -10.73 4.22
N ILE A 97 2.44 -9.94 4.00
CA ILE A 97 1.07 -10.33 4.33
C ILE A 97 0.68 -11.57 3.53
N ASN A 98 0.92 -11.59 2.22
CA ASN A 98 0.62 -12.74 1.38
C ASN A 98 1.39 -14.01 1.81
N LYS A 99 2.66 -13.87 2.19
CA LYS A 99 3.43 -15.00 2.74
C LYS A 99 2.85 -15.50 4.07
N ALA A 100 2.50 -14.60 4.98
CA ALA A 100 1.87 -14.97 6.24
C ALA A 100 0.50 -15.64 6.02
N ALA A 101 -0.33 -15.08 5.13
CA ALA A 101 -1.62 -15.64 4.74
C ALA A 101 -1.48 -17.00 4.03
N GLN A 102 -0.41 -17.23 3.26
CA GLN A 102 -0.13 -18.52 2.64
C GLN A 102 0.19 -19.59 3.70
N ILE A 103 1.02 -19.26 4.69
CA ILE A 103 1.34 -20.16 5.81
C ILE A 103 0.06 -20.47 6.60
N ASP A 104 -0.74 -19.45 6.91
CA ASP A 104 -2.02 -19.61 7.61
C ASP A 104 -3.00 -20.48 6.80
N SER A 105 -3.10 -20.26 5.48
CA SER A 105 -3.93 -21.06 4.58
C SER A 105 -3.49 -22.53 4.54
N ALA A 106 -2.18 -22.81 4.59
CA ALA A 106 -1.67 -24.17 4.66
C ALA A 106 -2.03 -24.86 6.00
N ALA A 107 -1.96 -24.12 7.11
CA ALA A 107 -2.40 -24.61 8.41
C ALA A 107 -3.92 -24.88 8.42
N MET A 108 -4.71 -23.95 7.90
CA MET A 108 -6.17 -24.09 7.77
C MET A 108 -6.53 -25.32 6.93
N ARG A 109 -5.86 -25.51 5.79
CA ARG A 109 -6.03 -26.70 4.94
C ARG A 109 -5.78 -27.99 5.72
N THR A 110 -4.74 -28.01 6.54
CA THR A 110 -4.41 -29.18 7.38
C THR A 110 -5.51 -29.47 8.39
N ILE A 111 -5.99 -28.45 9.11
CA ILE A 111 -7.09 -28.61 10.07
C ILE A 111 -8.36 -29.09 9.37
N SER A 112 -8.70 -28.54 8.21
CA SER A 112 -9.86 -28.97 7.43
C SER A 112 -9.76 -30.42 6.98
N VAL A 113 -8.59 -30.87 6.52
CA VAL A 113 -8.35 -32.29 6.17
C VAL A 113 -8.53 -33.17 7.40
N LEU A 114 -7.99 -32.77 8.54
CA LEU A 114 -8.10 -33.52 9.78
C LEU A 114 -9.56 -33.61 10.27
N GLY A 115 -10.30 -32.50 10.18
CA GLY A 115 -11.73 -32.47 10.46
C GLY A 115 -12.53 -33.37 9.54
N LEU A 116 -12.27 -33.32 8.23
CA LEU A 116 -12.91 -34.21 7.23
C LEU A 116 -12.58 -35.69 7.46
N ALA A 117 -11.40 -36.02 8.00
CA ALA A 117 -11.02 -37.39 8.34
C ALA A 117 -11.71 -37.88 9.63
N PHE A 118 -11.80 -37.02 10.65
CA PHE A 118 -12.37 -37.42 11.94
C PHE A 118 -13.90 -37.37 11.99
N LEU A 119 -14.54 -36.47 11.24
CA LEU A 119 -16.01 -36.32 11.24
C LEU A 119 -16.75 -37.63 10.88
N PRO A 120 -16.39 -38.38 9.81
CA PRO A 120 -17.03 -39.67 9.53
C PRO A 120 -16.72 -40.73 10.62
N GLY A 121 -15.50 -40.77 11.14
CA GLY A 121 -15.12 -41.69 12.21
C GLY A 121 -15.90 -41.47 13.50
N THR A 122 -16.08 -40.20 13.90
CA THR A 122 -16.85 -39.81 15.08
C THR A 122 -18.35 -40.09 14.90
N PHE A 123 -18.91 -39.84 13.70
CA PHE A 123 -20.31 -40.16 13.39
C PHE A 123 -20.58 -41.67 13.52
N ILE A 124 -19.67 -42.49 13.02
CA ILE A 124 -19.71 -43.95 13.15
C ILE A 124 -19.59 -44.33 14.64
N CYS A 125 -18.60 -43.83 15.37
CA CYS A 125 -18.46 -44.10 16.80
C CYS A 125 -19.73 -43.75 17.60
N ALA A 126 -20.35 -42.60 17.33
CA ALA A 126 -21.58 -42.17 18.02
C ALA A 126 -22.79 -43.07 17.69
N THR A 127 -23.01 -43.41 16.43
CA THR A 127 -24.12 -44.29 16.00
C THR A 127 -23.96 -45.72 16.49
N PHE A 128 -22.72 -46.23 16.53
CA PHE A 128 -22.42 -47.55 17.07
C PHE A 128 -22.38 -47.57 18.61
N SER A 129 -21.95 -46.49 19.29
CA SER A 129 -22.00 -46.38 20.76
C SER A 129 -23.43 -46.37 21.29
N THR A 130 -24.40 -45.89 20.52
CA THR A 130 -25.82 -45.97 20.91
C THR A 130 -26.47 -47.29 20.48
N SER A 131 -26.02 -47.91 19.38
CA SER A 131 -26.59 -49.17 18.87
C SER A 131 -25.98 -50.45 19.47
N PHE A 132 -24.79 -50.42 20.06
CA PHE A 132 -24.16 -51.62 20.67
C PHE A 132 -24.55 -51.87 22.14
N PHE A 133 -25.22 -50.92 22.80
CA PHE A 133 -25.74 -51.11 24.16
C PHE A 133 -27.21 -51.53 24.14
N ASP A 134 -27.50 -52.72 23.60
CA ASP A 134 -28.71 -53.45 24.01
C ASP A 134 -28.38 -54.19 25.32
N PHE A 135 -28.57 -53.50 26.44
CA PHE A 135 -28.57 -54.14 27.76
C PHE A 135 -29.91 -54.87 27.90
N ASN A 136 -29.99 -56.11 27.43
CA ASN A 136 -31.16 -56.96 27.69
C ASN A 136 -30.97 -57.62 29.08
N PRO A 137 -31.69 -57.21 30.14
CA PRO A 137 -31.75 -58.01 31.36
C PRO A 137 -32.54 -59.29 31.05
N GLY A 138 -31.82 -60.33 30.63
CA GLY A 138 -32.40 -61.64 30.39
C GLY A 138 -32.92 -62.24 31.70
N SER A 139 -34.21 -62.48 31.75
CA SER A 139 -34.87 -63.39 32.69
C SER A 139 -34.19 -64.75 32.70
N ASP A 140 -33.97 -65.26 33.92
CA ASP A 140 -33.47 -66.57 34.36
C ASP A 140 -33.02 -67.62 33.33
N SER A 141 -31.84 -68.18 33.63
CA SER A 141 -31.23 -69.42 33.14
C SER A 141 -30.63 -69.43 31.72
N GLU A 142 -29.46 -68.79 31.56
CA GLU A 142 -28.26 -69.36 30.90
C GLU A 142 -27.08 -68.35 30.91
N PRO A 143 -25.81 -68.78 30.79
CA PRO A 143 -24.65 -68.01 31.26
C PRO A 143 -24.41 -66.73 30.44
N GLN A 144 -24.11 -65.65 31.17
CA GLN A 144 -23.76 -64.32 30.64
C GLN A 144 -22.57 -64.38 29.67
N ALA A 145 -22.85 -64.57 28.39
CA ALA A 145 -21.88 -64.40 27.32
C ALA A 145 -22.08 -63.02 26.68
N TRP A 146 -21.07 -62.17 26.78
CA TRP A 146 -20.97 -60.92 26.02
C TRP A 146 -20.95 -61.24 24.51
N ARG A 147 -22.13 -61.34 23.88
CA ARG A 147 -22.26 -61.61 22.45
C ARG A 147 -21.97 -60.33 21.67
N ARG A 148 -20.73 -60.24 21.18
CA ARG A 148 -20.32 -59.30 20.13
C ARG A 148 -21.21 -59.54 18.89
N SER A 149 -22.03 -58.55 18.52
CA SER A 149 -22.94 -58.63 17.36
C SER A 149 -22.18 -58.81 16.03
N ASP A 150 -22.61 -59.76 15.21
CA ASP A 150 -22.02 -60.16 13.90
C ASP A 150 -22.06 -59.07 12.80
N LYS A 151 -22.60 -57.87 13.10
CA LYS A 151 -22.70 -56.75 12.14
C LYS A 151 -21.47 -55.83 12.10
N PHE A 152 -20.38 -56.21 12.77
CA PHE A 152 -19.11 -55.48 12.77
C PHE A 152 -18.52 -55.26 11.36
N TRP A 153 -18.93 -56.10 10.39
CA TRP A 153 -18.49 -55.98 8.98
C TRP A 153 -19.10 -54.77 8.25
N VAL A 154 -20.31 -54.33 8.63
CA VAL A 154 -20.96 -53.13 8.06
C VAL A 154 -20.17 -51.86 8.38
N LEU A 155 -19.44 -51.89 9.50
CA LEU A 155 -18.56 -50.83 9.98
C LEU A 155 -17.45 -50.53 8.96
N TRP A 156 -16.77 -51.57 8.48
CA TRP A 156 -15.76 -51.46 7.42
C TRP A 156 -16.39 -51.22 6.04
N ALA A 157 -17.57 -51.79 5.77
CA ALA A 157 -18.24 -51.64 4.48
C ALA A 157 -18.71 -50.20 4.20
N VAL A 158 -19.03 -49.40 5.23
CA VAL A 158 -19.50 -48.02 5.08
C VAL A 158 -18.39 -46.99 5.33
N SER A 159 -17.47 -47.25 6.28
CA SER A 159 -16.43 -46.26 6.61
C SER A 159 -15.41 -46.07 5.49
N LEU A 160 -14.95 -47.15 4.86
CA LEU A 160 -13.96 -47.13 3.79
C LEU A 160 -14.42 -46.32 2.56
N PRO A 161 -15.61 -46.57 1.98
CA PRO A 161 -16.06 -45.80 0.83
C PRO A 161 -16.37 -44.35 1.19
N LEU A 162 -16.85 -44.07 2.41
CA LEU A 162 -17.11 -42.69 2.83
C LEU A 162 -15.80 -41.88 2.97
N THR A 163 -14.75 -42.50 3.50
CA THR A 163 -13.43 -41.85 3.66
C THR A 163 -12.71 -41.70 2.31
N LEU A 164 -12.84 -42.68 1.42
CA LEU A 164 -12.38 -42.57 0.03
C LEU A 164 -13.13 -41.48 -0.74
N ALA A 165 -14.46 -41.38 -0.58
CA ALA A 165 -15.28 -40.37 -1.24
C ALA A 165 -14.92 -38.94 -0.76
N THR A 166 -14.72 -38.73 0.54
CA THR A 166 -14.30 -37.42 1.06
C THR A 166 -12.88 -37.05 0.61
N MET A 167 -11.94 -38.02 0.60
CA MET A 167 -10.59 -37.79 0.11
C MET A 167 -10.55 -37.52 -1.40
N PHE A 168 -11.35 -38.24 -2.18
CA PHE A 168 -11.47 -38.05 -3.63
C PHE A 168 -12.10 -36.70 -3.98
N PHE A 169 -13.19 -36.32 -3.30
CA PHE A 169 -13.83 -35.01 -3.51
C PHE A 169 -12.87 -33.85 -3.17
N PHE A 170 -12.12 -33.97 -2.08
CA PHE A 170 -11.11 -32.97 -1.71
C PHE A 170 -9.90 -32.93 -2.64
N GLY A 171 -9.44 -34.10 -3.11
CA GLY A 171 -8.36 -34.19 -4.11
C GLY A 171 -8.76 -33.58 -5.45
N SER A 172 -10.00 -33.82 -5.89
CA SER A 172 -10.56 -33.25 -7.12
C SER A 172 -10.67 -31.72 -7.04
N ILE A 173 -11.10 -31.17 -5.89
CA ILE A 173 -11.22 -29.71 -5.72
C ILE A 173 -9.86 -29.01 -5.69
N GLY A 174 -8.80 -29.71 -5.29
CA GLY A 174 -7.44 -29.18 -5.21
C GLY A 174 -6.66 -29.22 -6.53
N ASN A 175 -7.14 -29.94 -7.55
CA ASN A 175 -6.46 -30.09 -8.85
C ASN A 175 -6.88 -29.02 -9.89
N GLU A 176 -7.89 -28.20 -9.59
CA GLU A 176 -8.41 -27.14 -10.47
C GLU A 176 -7.99 -25.71 -10.04
N ARG A 177 -7.07 -25.54 -9.08
CA ARG A 177 -6.49 -24.24 -8.68
C ARG A 177 -4.98 -24.29 -8.66
#